data_AF-A0A914U4K7-F1
#
_entry.id   AF-A0A914U4K7-F1
#
_cell.length_a   1.000
_cell.length_b   1.000
_cell.length_c   1.000
_cell.angle_alpha   90.00
_cell.angle_beta   90.00
_cell.angle_gamma   90.00
#
_symmetry.space_group_name_H-M   'P 1'
#
loop_
_entity.id
_entity.type
_entity.pdbx_description
1 polymer ?
#
loop_
_entity_poly.entity_id
_entity_poly.type
_entity_poly.pdbx_seq_one_letter_code
_entity_poly.pdbx_strand_id
1 'polypeptide(L)'
;MSSFDKPIKFKNFQSSSSDYHLRMYKTRDEDNMHIIELRDDTNLEFIYRFRLTTEELDNIRRELNSDCRENEINPKRFDVIKYIQEFVLQLSEEKWLTCETNAEGCNINFYGIYNDLGHRFIRNVLKLSLLSVKDKEFHQYVMKRYNDKKRENEAYEKKIRQLEAEVEETKNMRRELKVANEKIESLDFRFKRLEADYEREREERLEVDYEREREEVAELLEDKKDFKREFEDLKREYDITENEADELVKERDTLKAEIEDLQEENDELEDKCMTMTEAINKIADKGRKYETTIKELDEENQKLVHQLKEYKKSLKKISKQNDEIIKESSLKD
;
A
#
# COMPACT_ATOMS: atom_id res chain seq x y z
N MET A 1 67.30 4.26 -10.25
CA MET A 1 68.40 5.15 -10.68
C MET A 1 67.91 6.57 -10.46
N SER A 2 68.57 7.32 -9.58
CA SER A 2 68.25 8.74 -9.39
C SER A 2 68.92 9.52 -10.52
N SER A 3 68.13 10.01 -11.48
CA SER A 3 68.57 11.03 -12.42
C SER A 3 68.13 12.39 -11.90
N PHE A 4 69.07 13.34 -11.83
CA PHE A 4 68.77 14.74 -11.54
C PHE A 4 68.78 15.50 -12.86
N ASP A 5 67.68 16.16 -13.19
CA ASP A 5 67.56 17.01 -14.37
C ASP A 5 66.85 18.27 -13.93
N LYS A 6 67.57 19.38 -13.84
CA LYS A 6 67.00 20.66 -13.44
C LYS A 6 67.44 21.78 -14.37
N PRO A 7 66.52 22.69 -14.73
CA PRO A 7 66.91 23.95 -15.34
C PRO A 7 67.77 24.75 -14.35
N ILE A 8 68.88 25.29 -14.83
CA ILE A 8 69.77 26.21 -14.14
C ILE A 8 69.90 27.46 -14.99
N LYS A 9 69.60 28.62 -14.40
CA LYS A 9 69.91 29.90 -15.03
C LYS A 9 71.34 30.28 -14.66
N PHE A 10 72.20 30.50 -15.66
CA PHE A 10 73.50 31.13 -15.39
C PHE A 10 73.35 32.65 -15.48
N LYS A 11 73.86 33.35 -14.45
CA LYS A 11 74.14 34.77 -14.57
C LYS A 11 75.45 34.91 -15.35
N ASN A 12 75.35 34.98 -16.68
CA ASN A 12 76.53 35.27 -17.49
C ASN A 12 76.72 36.80 -17.58
N PHE A 13 77.93 37.29 -17.33
CA PHE A 13 78.21 38.73 -17.30
C PHE A 13 78.24 39.39 -18.69
N GLN A 14 78.13 38.63 -19.79
CA GLN A 14 78.35 39.16 -21.15
C GLN A 14 77.36 38.72 -22.24
N SER A 15 76.32 37.92 -21.98
CA SER A 15 75.29 37.63 -23.00
C SER A 15 73.94 37.26 -22.37
N SER A 16 72.87 37.41 -23.16
CA SER A 16 71.47 37.16 -22.80
C SER A 16 71.28 35.89 -21.96
N SER A 17 70.47 35.98 -20.91
CA SER A 17 70.13 34.88 -20.00
C SER A 17 69.58 33.65 -20.75
N SER A 18 70.46 32.75 -21.20
CA SER A 18 70.06 31.43 -21.66
C SER A 18 69.75 30.55 -20.45
N ASP A 19 68.62 29.84 -20.51
CA ASP A 19 68.27 28.82 -19.52
C ASP A 19 68.98 27.53 -19.91
N TYR A 20 69.97 27.12 -19.11
CA TYR A 20 70.69 25.88 -19.33
C TYR A 20 70.07 24.77 -18.50
N HIS A 21 70.25 23.52 -18.92
CA HIS A 21 69.83 22.35 -18.17
C HIS A 21 71.08 21.60 -17.72
N LEU A 22 71.21 21.42 -16.41
CA LEU A 22 72.23 20.54 -15.84
C LEU A 22 71.57 19.21 -15.52
N ARG A 23 72.02 18.18 -16.22
CA ARG A 23 71.58 16.81 -16.02
C ARG A 23 72.72 15.99 -15.45
N MET A 24 72.45 15.28 -14.37
CA MET A 24 73.39 14.38 -13.72
C MET A 24 72.78 12.99 -13.63
N TYR A 25 73.48 12.00 -14.16
CA TYR A 25 73.02 10.61 -14.14
C TYR A 25 74.19 9.63 -14.09
N LYS A 26 73.95 8.46 -13.48
CA LYS A 26 74.91 7.37 -13.42
C LYS A 26 74.64 6.40 -14.58
N THR A 27 75.66 5.93 -15.29
CA THR A 27 75.48 4.86 -16.29
C THR A 27 75.47 3.49 -15.60
N ARG A 28 74.85 2.48 -16.24
CA ARG A 28 74.86 1.08 -15.76
C ARG A 28 76.04 0.27 -16.30
N ASP A 29 76.86 0.88 -17.16
CA ASP A 29 77.99 0.20 -17.80
C ASP A 29 79.11 -0.08 -16.78
N GLU A 30 80.06 -0.94 -17.16
CA GLU A 30 81.04 -1.63 -16.29
C GLU A 30 81.84 -0.70 -15.35
N ASP A 31 81.96 0.58 -15.68
CA ASP A 31 82.79 1.54 -14.93
C ASP A 31 82.04 2.43 -13.93
N ASN A 32 80.72 2.25 -13.76
CA ASN A 32 79.92 3.07 -12.82
C ASN A 32 80.08 4.59 -13.04
N MET A 33 80.25 5.03 -14.28
CA MET A 33 80.55 6.43 -14.60
C MET A 33 79.40 7.37 -14.20
N HIS A 34 79.78 8.52 -13.65
CA HIS A 34 78.88 9.62 -13.40
C HIS A 34 78.98 10.62 -14.55
N ILE A 35 77.86 10.91 -15.19
CA ILE A 35 77.80 11.87 -16.29
C ILE A 35 77.17 13.15 -15.79
N ILE A 36 77.88 14.26 -16.01
CA ILE A 36 77.39 15.62 -15.82
C ILE A 36 77.26 16.23 -17.21
N GLU A 37 76.04 16.58 -17.59
CA GLU A 37 75.70 17.17 -18.88
C GLU A 37 75.16 18.57 -18.66
N LEU A 38 75.80 19.55 -19.28
CA LEU A 38 75.28 20.91 -19.38
C LEU A 38 74.83 21.16 -20.81
N ARG A 39 73.58 21.57 -20.99
CA ARG A 39 73.02 21.82 -22.31
C ARG A 39 72.16 23.08 -22.36
N ASP A 40 72.06 23.68 -23.52
CA ASP A 40 71.06 24.70 -23.82
C ASP A 40 69.89 24.02 -24.54
N ASP A 41 68.66 24.20 -24.05
CA ASP A 41 67.48 23.61 -24.70
C ASP A 41 67.05 24.39 -25.97
N THR A 42 67.55 25.62 -26.16
CA THR A 42 67.34 26.43 -27.37
C THR A 42 68.44 26.23 -28.41
N ASN A 43 69.65 25.84 -27.99
CA ASN A 43 70.78 25.57 -28.88
C ASN A 43 71.27 24.13 -28.72
N LEU A 44 70.85 23.26 -29.65
CA LEU A 44 71.20 21.85 -29.64
C LEU A 44 72.71 21.58 -29.83
N GLU A 45 73.47 22.53 -30.36
CA GLU A 45 74.94 22.44 -30.52
C GLU A 45 75.68 22.71 -29.21
N PHE A 46 75.03 23.34 -28.23
CA PHE A 46 75.61 23.65 -26.94
C PHE A 46 75.41 22.49 -25.97
N ILE A 47 76.32 21.50 -26.03
CA ILE A 47 76.32 20.36 -25.12
C ILE A 47 77.73 20.08 -24.65
N TYR A 48 77.92 20.20 -23.35
CA TYR A 48 79.16 19.84 -22.69
C TYR A 48 78.90 18.65 -21.78
N ARG A 49 79.76 17.64 -21.89
CA ARG A 49 79.65 16.41 -21.09
C ARG A 49 80.94 16.16 -20.34
N PHE A 50 80.81 15.97 -19.04
CA PHE A 50 81.84 15.34 -18.23
C PHE A 50 81.48 13.89 -18.00
N ARG A 51 82.46 13.02 -18.19
CA ARG A 51 82.42 11.66 -17.66
C ARG A 51 83.39 11.63 -16.50
N LEU A 52 82.86 11.30 -15.34
CA LEU A 52 83.63 11.13 -14.12
C LEU A 52 83.63 9.66 -13.77
N THR A 53 84.81 9.06 -13.81
CA THR A 53 85.05 7.76 -13.20
C THR A 53 84.93 7.88 -11.68
N THR A 54 84.76 6.75 -11.00
CA THR A 54 84.72 6.73 -9.53
C THR A 54 86.02 7.26 -8.93
N GLU A 55 87.16 6.97 -9.56
CA GLU A 55 88.47 7.45 -9.12
C GLU A 55 88.63 8.97 -9.28
N GLU A 56 88.16 9.54 -10.39
CA GLU A 56 88.17 11.00 -10.59
C GLU A 56 87.25 11.72 -9.60
N LEU A 57 86.08 11.14 -9.27
CA LEU A 57 85.23 11.66 -8.20
C LEU A 57 85.94 11.65 -6.85
N ASP A 58 86.67 10.57 -6.55
CA ASP A 58 87.45 10.48 -5.32
C ASP A 58 88.63 11.46 -5.30
N ASN A 59 89.21 11.78 -6.46
CA ASN A 59 90.23 12.83 -6.59
C ASN A 59 89.63 14.22 -6.32
N ILE A 60 88.53 14.57 -6.97
CA ILE A 60 87.81 15.83 -6.74
C ILE A 60 87.41 15.93 -5.27
N ARG A 61 86.91 14.84 -4.68
CA ARG A 61 86.59 14.77 -3.26
C ARG A 61 87.81 15.01 -2.38
N ARG A 62 88.98 14.46 -2.73
CA ARG A 62 90.23 14.68 -1.97
C ARG A 62 90.69 16.14 -2.06
N GLU A 63 90.63 16.75 -3.24
CA GLU A 63 90.97 18.16 -3.45
C GLU A 63 90.05 19.09 -2.64
N LEU A 64 88.74 18.87 -2.73
CA LEU A 64 87.75 19.62 -1.95
C LEU A 64 87.99 19.50 -0.45
N ASN A 65 88.35 18.30 0.04
CA ASN A 65 88.66 18.10 1.46
C ASN A 65 89.99 18.72 1.89
N SER A 66 91.00 18.78 1.02
CA SER A 66 92.30 19.40 1.36
C SER A 66 92.22 20.92 1.53
N ASP A 67 91.25 21.54 0.86
CA ASP A 67 90.99 22.98 0.91
C ASP A 67 90.09 23.38 2.09
N CYS A 68 89.31 22.44 2.64
CA CYS A 68 88.51 22.62 3.85
C CYS A 68 89.36 22.40 5.12
N ARG A 69 90.29 23.32 5.40
CA ARG A 69 90.90 23.39 6.73
C ARG A 69 89.88 24.01 7.69
N GLU A 70 89.42 23.18 8.64
CA GLU A 70 88.57 23.50 9.81
C GLU A 70 87.05 23.18 9.69
N ASN A 71 86.72 21.97 10.20
CA ASN A 71 85.61 21.65 11.12
C ASN A 71 84.14 21.41 10.72
N GLU A 72 83.68 21.48 9.46
CA GLU A 72 82.24 21.24 9.20
C GLU A 72 81.86 20.11 8.22
N ILE A 73 82.80 19.52 7.48
CA ILE A 73 82.46 18.50 6.48
C ILE A 73 83.15 17.18 6.82
N ASN A 74 82.38 16.15 7.19
CA ASN A 74 82.93 14.80 7.43
C ASN A 74 83.44 14.20 6.10
N PRO A 75 84.76 14.05 5.92
CA PRO A 75 85.35 13.68 4.63
C PRO A 75 84.88 12.30 4.15
N LYS A 76 84.46 11.40 5.06
CA LYS A 76 84.01 10.03 4.76
C LYS A 76 82.58 9.94 4.21
N ARG A 77 81.79 11.02 4.24
CA ARG A 77 80.41 11.05 3.70
C ARG A 77 80.15 12.05 2.57
N PHE A 78 81.19 12.71 2.06
CA PHE A 78 81.05 13.70 0.99
C PHE A 78 80.72 13.03 -0.35
N ASP A 79 79.46 13.15 -0.79
CA ASP A 79 79.00 12.76 -2.12
C ASP A 79 79.05 13.99 -3.03
N VAL A 80 80.01 14.01 -3.95
CA VAL A 80 80.25 15.13 -4.88
C VAL A 80 79.01 15.42 -5.73
N ILE A 81 78.24 14.40 -6.11
CA ILE A 81 77.02 14.57 -6.91
C ILE A 81 75.94 15.22 -6.08
N LYS A 82 75.74 14.75 -4.85
CA LYS A 82 74.79 15.35 -3.91
C LYS A 82 75.20 16.79 -3.58
N TYR A 83 76.50 17.05 -3.43
CA TYR A 83 77.03 18.40 -3.18
C TYR A 83 76.74 19.35 -4.35
N ILE A 84 76.99 18.92 -5.59
CA ILE A 84 76.65 19.71 -6.79
C ILE A 84 75.13 19.94 -6.87
N GLN A 85 74.31 18.91 -6.60
CA GLN A 85 72.85 19.06 -6.58
C GLN A 85 72.40 20.06 -5.53
N GLU A 86 72.88 19.94 -4.29
CA GLU A 86 72.57 20.87 -3.20
C GLU A 86 73.05 22.28 -3.51
N PHE A 87 74.25 22.43 -4.08
CA PHE A 87 74.79 23.71 -4.49
C PHE A 87 73.91 24.38 -5.56
N VAL A 88 73.49 23.60 -6.57
CA VAL A 88 72.58 24.06 -7.63
C VAL A 88 71.20 24.43 -7.07
N LEU A 89 70.68 23.65 -6.12
CA LEU A 89 69.39 23.93 -5.46
C LEU A 89 69.45 25.15 -4.55
N GLN A 90 70.62 25.47 -4.00
CA GLN A 90 70.88 26.60 -3.13
C GLN A 90 71.45 27.81 -3.88
N LEU A 91 71.38 27.85 -5.21
CA LEU A 91 71.74 29.05 -5.97
C LEU A 91 70.89 30.22 -5.48
N SER A 92 71.55 31.13 -4.76
CA SER A 92 70.99 32.35 -4.17
C SER A 92 71.79 33.55 -4.67
N GLU A 93 71.57 34.74 -4.14
CA GLU A 93 72.45 35.89 -4.45
C GLU A 93 73.91 35.66 -4.02
N GLU A 94 74.17 34.72 -3.10
CA GLU A 94 75.50 34.46 -2.50
C GLU A 94 76.23 33.24 -3.07
N LYS A 95 75.61 32.52 -4.03
CA LYS A 95 76.23 31.42 -4.77
C LYS A 95 75.94 31.60 -6.25
N TRP A 96 76.99 31.63 -7.07
CA TRP A 96 76.83 31.72 -8.51
C TRP A 96 77.71 30.72 -9.23
N LEU A 97 77.31 30.44 -10.46
CA LEU A 97 77.98 29.51 -11.33
C LEU A 97 78.33 30.25 -12.62
N THR A 98 79.58 30.12 -13.06
CA THR A 98 80.00 30.62 -14.37
C THR A 98 80.41 29.44 -15.26
N CYS A 99 80.05 29.48 -16.54
CA CYS A 99 80.63 28.60 -17.55
C CYS A 99 81.53 29.46 -18.43
N GLU A 100 82.81 29.15 -18.42
CA GLU A 100 83.80 29.75 -19.31
C GLU A 100 84.07 28.76 -20.44
N THR A 101 83.57 29.08 -21.63
CA THR A 101 83.80 28.27 -22.83
C THR A 101 85.10 28.68 -23.52
N ASN A 102 85.86 27.69 -23.98
CA ASN A 102 87.00 27.86 -24.89
C ASN A 102 86.88 26.86 -26.05
N ALA A 103 87.85 26.88 -26.97
CA ALA A 103 87.83 26.01 -28.16
C ALA A 103 87.88 24.50 -27.82
N GLU A 104 88.35 24.12 -26.64
CA GLU A 104 88.56 22.73 -26.23
C GLU A 104 87.50 22.22 -25.24
N GLY A 105 86.73 23.10 -24.60
CA GLY A 105 85.78 22.74 -23.56
C GLY A 105 85.03 23.89 -22.88
N CYS A 106 84.23 23.59 -21.85
CA CYS A 106 83.66 24.57 -20.91
C CYS A 106 84.20 24.27 -19.52
N ASN A 107 84.76 25.28 -18.85
CA ASN A 107 85.00 25.23 -17.43
C ASN A 107 83.78 25.74 -16.68
N ILE A 108 83.10 24.84 -15.95
CA ILE A 108 82.07 25.21 -15.00
C ILE A 108 82.75 25.52 -13.67
N ASN A 109 82.68 26.77 -13.26
CA ASN A 109 83.19 27.23 -11.97
C ASN A 109 82.03 27.48 -11.02
N PHE A 110 82.06 26.83 -9.86
CA PHE A 110 81.09 27.01 -8.78
C PHE A 110 81.71 27.96 -7.75
N TYR A 111 81.11 29.12 -7.54
CA TYR A 111 81.61 30.11 -6.59
C TYR A 111 80.68 30.26 -5.39
N GLY A 112 81.28 30.28 -4.20
CA GLY A 112 80.60 30.63 -2.96
C GLY A 112 81.18 31.90 -2.37
N ILE A 113 80.32 32.71 -1.75
CA ILE A 113 80.77 33.80 -0.87
C ILE A 113 81.04 33.22 0.53
N TYR A 114 82.24 33.46 1.04
CA TYR A 114 82.65 33.11 2.39
C TYR A 114 82.89 34.38 3.19
N ASN A 115 82.47 34.37 4.46
CA ASN A 115 82.78 35.43 5.40
C ASN A 115 83.91 34.93 6.30
N ASP A 116 85.09 35.52 6.14
CA ASP A 116 86.20 35.28 7.06
C ASP A 116 86.59 36.61 7.73
N LEU A 117 86.61 36.62 9.05
CA LEU A 117 86.90 37.79 9.89
C LEU A 117 86.14 39.08 9.47
N GLY A 118 84.88 38.93 9.03
CA GLY A 118 84.02 40.07 8.64
C GLY A 118 84.23 40.58 7.20
N HIS A 119 85.11 39.95 6.42
CA HIS A 119 85.31 40.25 5.01
C HIS A 119 84.65 39.18 4.12
N ARG A 120 83.92 39.64 3.09
CA ARG A 120 83.32 38.77 2.06
C ARG A 120 84.34 38.45 0.99
N PHE A 121 84.66 37.17 0.84
CA PHE A 121 85.52 36.67 -0.23
C PHE A 121 84.74 35.75 -1.17
N ILE A 122 84.96 35.92 -2.47
CA ILE A 122 84.45 35.01 -3.49
C ILE A 122 85.53 33.97 -3.73
N ARG A 123 85.22 32.69 -3.50
CA ARG A 123 86.15 31.60 -3.76
C ARG A 123 85.54 30.65 -4.78
N ASN A 124 86.37 30.20 -5.74
CA ASN A 124 86.02 29.09 -6.60
C ASN A 124 86.07 27.82 -5.75
N VAL A 125 84.90 27.23 -5.52
CA VAL A 125 84.70 26.08 -4.65
C VAL A 125 84.86 24.78 -5.43
N LEU A 126 84.51 24.78 -6.72
CA LEU A 126 84.66 23.61 -7.58
C LEU A 126 84.83 24.08 -9.02
N LYS A 127 85.85 23.56 -9.71
CA LYS A 127 86.05 23.76 -11.13
C LYS A 127 85.88 22.42 -11.85
N LEU A 128 84.92 22.34 -12.77
CA LEU A 128 84.72 21.18 -13.63
C LEU A 128 85.07 21.55 -15.06
N SER A 129 86.08 20.91 -15.63
CA SER A 129 86.51 21.14 -17.01
C SER A 129 85.78 20.17 -17.95
N LEU A 130 84.65 20.58 -18.50
CA LEU A 130 83.90 19.81 -19.47
C LEU A 130 84.58 19.85 -20.84
N LEU A 131 84.76 18.70 -21.48
CA LEU A 131 85.25 18.66 -22.86
C LEU A 131 84.09 18.93 -23.82
N SER A 132 84.39 19.67 -24.91
CA SER A 132 83.45 19.78 -26.02
C SER A 132 83.21 18.39 -26.60
N VAL A 133 81.95 18.02 -26.81
CA VAL A 133 81.62 16.71 -27.37
C VAL A 133 82.04 16.71 -28.84
N LYS A 134 83.04 15.89 -29.19
CA LYS A 134 83.51 15.76 -30.59
C LYS A 134 82.36 15.40 -31.53
N ASP A 135 82.40 15.87 -32.77
CA ASP A 135 81.34 15.75 -33.78
C ASP A 135 80.64 14.39 -33.84
N LYS A 136 81.39 13.29 -33.75
CA LYS A 136 80.85 11.92 -33.79
C LYS A 136 80.01 11.57 -32.55
N GLU A 137 80.48 11.93 -31.36
CA GLU A 137 79.73 11.69 -30.10
C GLU A 137 78.52 12.63 -29.99
N PHE A 138 78.66 13.84 -30.52
CA PHE A 138 77.59 14.83 -30.58
C PHE A 138 76.46 14.34 -31.48
N HIS A 139 76.80 13.88 -32.69
CA HIS A 139 75.82 13.29 -33.61
C HIS A 139 75.09 12.10 -32.98
N GLN A 140 75.81 11.17 -32.32
CA GLN A 140 75.18 10.04 -31.63
C GLN A 140 74.21 10.48 -30.53
N TYR A 141 74.56 11.51 -29.76
CA TYR A 141 73.69 12.08 -28.74
C TYR A 141 72.43 12.70 -29.35
N VAL A 142 72.58 13.55 -30.37
CA VAL A 142 71.46 14.22 -31.03
C VAL A 142 70.51 13.17 -31.61
N MET A 143 71.04 12.14 -32.28
CA MET A 143 70.23 11.05 -32.82
C MET A 143 69.52 10.25 -31.73
N LYS A 144 70.17 9.98 -30.60
CA LYS A 144 69.52 9.32 -29.45
C LYS A 144 68.37 10.18 -28.90
N ARG A 145 68.60 11.47 -28.65
CA ARG A 145 67.59 12.40 -28.14
C ARG A 145 66.42 12.56 -29.11
N TYR A 146 66.72 12.66 -30.41
CA TYR A 146 65.71 12.69 -31.46
C TYR A 146 64.84 11.43 -31.44
N ASN A 147 65.45 10.25 -31.36
CA ASN A 147 64.73 8.99 -31.31
C ASN A 147 63.90 8.84 -30.01
N ASP A 148 64.43 9.27 -28.87
CA ASP A 148 63.71 9.26 -27.60
C ASP A 148 62.50 10.19 -27.65
N LYS A 149 62.67 11.42 -28.19
CA LYS A 149 61.56 12.37 -28.35
C LYS A 149 60.54 11.89 -29.37
N LYS A 150 60.98 11.24 -30.45
CA LYS A 150 60.10 10.60 -31.44
C LYS A 150 59.23 9.52 -30.79
N ARG A 151 59.82 8.63 -29.98
CA ARG A 151 59.07 7.60 -29.23
C ARG A 151 58.09 8.21 -28.24
N GLU A 152 58.49 9.28 -27.54
CA GLU A 152 57.62 10.01 -26.62
C GLU A 152 56.42 10.62 -27.35
N ASN A 153 56.66 11.25 -28.52
CA ASN A 153 55.59 11.79 -29.36
C ASN A 153 54.67 10.69 -29.90
N GLU A 154 55.21 9.56 -30.36
CA GLU A 154 54.40 8.40 -30.77
C GLU A 154 53.54 7.86 -29.61
N ALA A 155 54.04 7.89 -28.38
CA ALA A 155 53.27 7.52 -27.20
C ALA A 155 52.17 8.54 -26.89
N TYR A 156 52.44 9.84 -27.00
CA TYR A 156 51.41 10.88 -26.86
C TYR A 156 50.34 10.79 -27.94
N GLU A 157 50.71 10.56 -29.20
CA GLU A 157 49.75 10.37 -30.29
C GLU A 157 48.84 9.17 -30.04
N LYS A 158 49.38 8.05 -29.55
CA LYS A 158 48.57 6.89 -29.15
C LYS A 158 47.60 7.25 -28.02
N LYS A 159 48.06 8.00 -27.02
CA LYS A 159 47.21 8.46 -25.90
C LYS A 159 46.11 9.41 -26.36
N ILE A 160 46.41 10.32 -27.29
CA ILE A 160 45.42 11.23 -27.89
C ILE A 160 44.34 10.42 -28.60
N ARG A 161 44.71 9.45 -29.43
CA ARG A 161 43.73 8.59 -30.13
C ARG A 161 42.85 7.79 -29.18
N GLN A 162 43.42 7.31 -28.06
CA GLN A 162 42.64 6.62 -27.02
C GLN A 162 41.63 7.56 -26.38
N LEU A 163 42.05 8.76 -25.98
CA LEU A 163 41.17 9.77 -25.38
C LEU A 163 40.08 10.22 -26.37
N GLU A 164 40.39 10.36 -27.66
CA GLU A 164 39.40 10.69 -28.69
C GLU A 164 38.33 9.60 -28.83
N ALA A 165 38.73 8.33 -28.75
CA ALA A 165 37.80 7.20 -28.76
C ALA A 165 36.88 7.21 -27.52
N GLU A 166 37.43 7.40 -26.33
CA GLU A 166 36.66 7.51 -25.08
C GLU A 166 35.68 8.69 -25.10
N VAL A 167 36.08 9.82 -25.68
CA VAL A 167 35.20 10.99 -25.86
C VAL A 167 34.03 10.67 -26.79
N GLU A 168 34.26 9.95 -27.89
CA GLU A 168 33.17 9.60 -28.80
C GLU A 168 32.22 8.56 -28.19
N GLU A 169 32.74 7.59 -27.43
CA GLU A 169 31.92 6.66 -26.64
C GLU A 169 31.03 7.42 -25.63
N THR A 170 31.61 8.40 -24.93
CA THR A 170 30.86 9.25 -23.99
C THR A 170 29.76 10.06 -24.68
N LYS A 171 30.02 10.57 -25.89
CA LYS A 171 28.97 11.25 -26.68
C LYS A 171 27.86 10.29 -27.10
N ASN A 172 28.18 9.05 -27.47
CA ASN A 172 27.17 8.03 -27.77
C ASN A 172 26.29 7.74 -26.56
N MET A 173 26.89 7.49 -25.39
CA MET A 173 26.14 7.29 -24.14
C MET A 173 25.24 8.50 -23.82
N ARG A 174 25.72 9.72 -24.05
CA ARG A 174 24.91 10.93 -23.85
C ARG A 174 23.70 11.02 -24.79
N ARG A 175 23.84 10.56 -26.05
CA ARG A 175 22.73 10.49 -27.01
C ARG A 175 21.68 9.46 -26.56
N GLU A 176 22.12 8.29 -26.10
CA GLU A 176 21.23 7.24 -25.58
C GLU A 176 20.47 7.70 -24.33
N LEU A 177 21.15 8.36 -23.39
CA LEU A 177 20.52 8.95 -22.21
C LEU A 177 19.45 9.99 -22.58
N LYS A 178 19.70 10.79 -23.62
CA LYS A 178 18.72 11.76 -24.10
C LYS A 178 17.44 11.07 -24.60
N VAL A 179 17.57 10.03 -25.42
CA VAL A 179 16.43 9.25 -25.93
C VAL A 179 15.68 8.55 -24.79
N ALA A 180 16.41 8.01 -23.81
CA ALA A 180 15.81 7.39 -22.63
C ALA A 180 14.99 8.40 -21.81
N ASN A 181 15.50 9.62 -21.61
CA ASN A 181 14.78 10.69 -20.91
C ASN A 181 13.50 11.11 -21.64
N GLU A 182 13.55 11.28 -22.97
CA GLU A 182 12.35 11.58 -23.79
C GLU A 182 11.29 10.48 -23.64
N LYS A 183 11.71 9.21 -23.56
CA LYS A 183 10.79 8.08 -23.31
C LYS A 183 10.20 8.12 -21.90
N ILE A 184 10.97 8.49 -20.88
CA ILE A 184 10.48 8.65 -19.50
C ILE A 184 9.42 9.76 -19.45
N GLU A 185 9.68 10.92 -20.06
CA GLU A 185 8.72 12.03 -20.12
C GLU A 185 7.42 11.62 -20.84
N SER A 186 7.53 10.89 -21.95
CA SER A 186 6.37 10.36 -22.66
C SER A 186 5.55 9.37 -21.82
N LEU A 187 6.21 8.51 -21.04
CA LEU A 187 5.55 7.57 -20.14
C LEU A 187 4.88 8.28 -18.95
N ASP A 188 5.52 9.29 -18.36
CA ASP A 188 4.95 10.12 -17.29
C ASP A 188 3.66 10.79 -17.75
N PHE A 189 3.66 11.37 -18.96
CA PHE A 189 2.44 11.95 -19.54
C PHE A 189 1.32 10.93 -19.73
N ARG A 190 1.66 9.73 -20.23
CA ARG A 190 0.68 8.63 -20.39
C ARG A 190 0.13 8.14 -19.05
N PHE A 191 0.98 8.08 -18.02
CA PHE A 191 0.57 7.67 -16.68
C PHE A 191 -0.42 8.67 -16.09
N LYS A 192 -0.13 9.97 -16.15
CA LYS A 192 -1.03 11.05 -15.70
C LYS A 192 -2.39 11.00 -16.40
N ARG A 193 -2.41 10.72 -17.71
CA ARG A 193 -3.66 10.58 -18.46
C ARG A 193 -4.47 9.37 -17.99
N LEU A 194 -3.81 8.23 -17.78
CA LEU A 194 -4.46 7.00 -17.32
C LEU A 194 -5.05 7.17 -15.92
N GLU A 195 -4.33 7.85 -15.03
CA GLU A 195 -4.79 8.19 -13.67
C GLU A 195 -6.07 9.03 -13.72
N ALA A 196 -6.09 10.09 -14.54
CA ALA A 196 -7.28 10.91 -14.73
C ALA A 196 -8.47 10.16 -15.35
N ASP A 197 -8.22 9.26 -16.30
CA ASP A 197 -9.27 8.43 -16.90
C ASP A 197 -9.82 7.41 -15.87
N TYR A 198 -8.98 6.85 -15.01
CA TYR A 198 -9.39 5.95 -13.92
C TYR A 198 -10.23 6.66 -12.87
N GLU A 199 -9.85 7.88 -12.46
CA GLU A 199 -10.64 8.68 -11.50
C GLU A 199 -12.03 9.00 -12.06
N ARG A 200 -12.10 9.43 -13.33
CA ARG A 200 -13.39 9.71 -13.98
C ARG A 200 -14.30 8.48 -14.00
N GLU A 201 -13.78 7.33 -14.42
CA GLU A 201 -14.56 6.08 -14.48
C GLU A 201 -14.98 5.59 -13.08
N ARG A 202 -14.15 5.84 -12.06
CA ARG A 202 -14.51 5.56 -10.66
C ARG A 202 -15.65 6.45 -10.18
N GLU A 203 -15.62 7.75 -10.48
CA GLU A 203 -16.69 8.69 -10.14
C GLU A 203 -18.00 8.35 -10.86
N GLU A 204 -17.95 8.06 -12.16
CA GLU A 204 -19.12 7.66 -12.95
C GLU A 204 -19.78 6.38 -12.37
N ARG A 205 -18.98 5.38 -11.99
CA ARG A 205 -19.51 4.17 -11.34
C ARG A 205 -20.19 4.49 -10.00
N LEU A 206 -19.56 5.33 -9.19
CA LEU A 206 -20.10 5.72 -7.89
C LEU A 206 -21.43 6.48 -8.04
N GLU A 207 -21.54 7.35 -9.04
CA GLU A 207 -22.76 8.10 -9.35
C GLU A 207 -23.90 7.17 -9.79
N VAL A 208 -23.61 6.20 -10.66
CA VAL A 208 -24.60 5.20 -11.09
C VAL A 208 -25.09 4.34 -9.93
N ASP A 209 -24.19 3.88 -9.06
CA ASP A 209 -24.57 3.06 -7.91
C ASP A 209 -25.38 3.88 -6.89
N TYR A 210 -24.99 5.13 -6.65
CA TYR A 210 -25.75 6.03 -5.77
C TYR A 210 -27.17 6.30 -6.29
N GLU A 211 -27.34 6.53 -7.59
CA GLU A 211 -28.67 6.75 -8.16
C GLU A 211 -29.53 5.48 -8.12
N ARG A 212 -28.93 4.30 -8.32
CA ARG A 212 -29.63 3.01 -8.16
C ARG A 212 -30.12 2.80 -6.72
N GLU A 213 -29.24 3.02 -5.74
CA GLU A 213 -29.61 2.90 -4.31
C GLU A 213 -30.70 3.90 -3.94
N ARG A 214 -30.64 5.11 -4.50
CA ARG A 214 -31.67 6.15 -4.31
C ARG A 214 -33.03 5.73 -4.87
N GLU A 215 -33.06 5.11 -6.05
CA GLU A 215 -34.29 4.57 -6.65
C GLU A 215 -34.86 3.41 -5.81
N GLU A 216 -34.02 2.48 -5.35
CA GLU A 216 -34.44 1.35 -4.50
C GLU A 216 -35.03 1.85 -3.16
N VAL A 217 -34.40 2.85 -2.54
CA VAL A 217 -34.94 3.48 -1.32
C VAL A 217 -36.28 4.16 -1.59
N ALA A 218 -36.47 4.78 -2.76
CA ALA A 218 -37.74 5.40 -3.13
C ALA A 218 -38.86 4.37 -3.30
N GLU A 219 -38.57 3.22 -3.93
CA GLU A 219 -39.51 2.10 -4.09
C GLU A 219 -39.91 1.51 -2.73
N LEU A 220 -38.93 1.21 -1.87
CA LEU A 220 -39.18 0.70 -0.52
C LEU A 220 -40.01 1.67 0.35
N LEU A 221 -39.84 2.97 0.16
CA LEU A 221 -40.64 3.98 0.85
C LEU A 221 -42.10 3.99 0.37
N GLU A 222 -42.36 3.67 -0.90
CA GLU A 222 -43.72 3.56 -1.43
C GLU A 222 -44.37 2.26 -0.96
N ASP A 223 -43.67 1.13 -1.05
CA ASP A 223 -44.12 -0.16 -0.51
C ASP A 223 -44.50 -0.04 0.98
N LYS A 224 -43.67 0.65 1.77
CA LYS A 224 -43.96 0.90 3.18
C LYS A 224 -45.25 1.69 3.38
N LYS A 225 -45.59 2.63 2.50
CA LYS A 225 -46.86 3.38 2.59
C LYS A 225 -48.03 2.48 2.26
N ASP A 226 -47.90 1.65 1.22
CA ASP A 226 -48.97 0.75 0.80
C ASP A 226 -49.25 -0.31 1.87
N PHE A 227 -48.21 -0.97 2.41
CA PHE A 227 -48.37 -1.88 3.56
C PHE A 227 -49.00 -1.20 4.78
N LYS A 228 -48.69 0.07 5.03
CA LYS A 228 -49.32 0.81 6.12
C LYS A 228 -50.81 1.01 5.87
N ARG A 229 -51.23 1.32 4.64
CA ARG A 229 -52.66 1.43 4.29
C ARG A 229 -53.38 0.10 4.44
N GLU A 230 -52.80 -0.98 3.89
CA GLU A 230 -53.37 -2.33 4.02
C GLU A 230 -53.52 -2.75 5.48
N PHE A 231 -52.53 -2.47 6.32
CA PHE A 231 -52.61 -2.74 7.75
C PHE A 231 -53.73 -1.94 8.43
N GLU A 232 -53.91 -0.66 8.08
CA GLU A 232 -54.99 0.18 8.61
C GLU A 232 -56.38 -0.28 8.13
N ASP A 233 -56.50 -0.77 6.90
CA ASP A 233 -57.73 -1.37 6.36
C ASP A 233 -58.06 -2.68 7.10
N LEU A 234 -57.09 -3.60 7.22
CA LEU A 234 -57.28 -4.88 7.90
C LEU A 234 -57.62 -4.68 9.38
N LYS A 235 -57.03 -3.68 10.03
CA LYS A 235 -57.38 -3.32 11.41
C LYS A 235 -58.84 -2.87 11.51
N ARG A 236 -59.34 -2.08 10.56
CA ARG A 236 -60.76 -1.69 10.52
C ARG A 236 -61.68 -2.89 10.32
N GLU A 237 -61.34 -3.81 9.42
CA GLU A 237 -62.11 -5.04 9.22
C GLU A 237 -62.15 -5.92 10.47
N TYR A 238 -61.01 -6.04 11.16
CA TYR A 238 -60.92 -6.72 12.44
C TYR A 238 -61.86 -6.09 13.49
N ASP A 239 -61.79 -4.76 13.68
CA ASP A 239 -62.64 -4.05 14.63
C ASP A 239 -64.14 -4.23 14.31
N ILE A 240 -64.52 -4.27 13.03
CA ILE A 240 -65.90 -4.54 12.61
C ILE A 240 -66.31 -5.97 12.98
N THR A 241 -65.48 -6.95 12.65
CA THR A 241 -65.78 -8.37 12.92
C THR A 241 -65.84 -8.66 14.41
N GLU A 242 -64.99 -8.01 15.22
CA GLU A 242 -65.02 -8.10 16.67
C GLU A 242 -66.35 -7.58 17.24
N ASN A 243 -66.84 -6.43 16.74
CA ASN A 243 -68.14 -5.88 17.14
C ASN A 243 -69.30 -6.79 16.71
N GLU A 244 -69.28 -7.33 15.49
CA GLU A 244 -70.32 -8.27 15.02
C GLU A 244 -70.34 -9.55 15.87
N ALA A 245 -69.17 -10.06 16.26
CA ALA A 245 -69.09 -11.21 17.16
C ALA A 245 -69.70 -10.91 18.54
N ASP A 246 -69.44 -9.73 19.10
CA ASP A 246 -70.03 -9.29 20.37
C ASP A 246 -71.56 -9.14 20.28
N GLU A 247 -72.09 -8.66 19.16
CA GLU A 247 -73.53 -8.58 18.91
C GLU A 247 -74.17 -9.98 18.83
N LEU A 248 -73.56 -10.91 18.09
CA LEU A 248 -74.01 -12.30 18.01
C LEU A 248 -73.98 -13.01 19.36
N VAL A 249 -72.99 -12.71 20.22
CA VAL A 249 -72.94 -13.23 21.58
C VAL A 249 -74.15 -12.75 22.40
N LYS A 250 -74.50 -11.46 22.32
CA LYS A 250 -75.67 -10.89 23.00
C LYS A 250 -76.99 -11.46 22.47
N GLU A 251 -77.13 -11.61 21.16
CA GLU A 251 -78.30 -12.23 20.54
C GLU A 251 -78.46 -13.69 21.03
N ARG A 252 -77.36 -14.46 21.02
CA ARG A 252 -77.35 -15.83 21.53
C ARG A 252 -77.76 -15.91 23.00
N ASP A 253 -77.30 -14.98 23.85
CA ASP A 253 -77.68 -14.95 25.26
C ASP A 253 -79.15 -14.57 25.47
N THR A 254 -79.69 -13.69 24.63
CA THR A 254 -81.12 -13.32 24.64
C THR A 254 -81.99 -14.50 24.24
N LEU A 255 -81.65 -15.18 23.13
CA LEU A 255 -82.37 -16.37 22.67
C LEU A 255 -82.31 -17.51 23.67
N LYS A 256 -81.20 -17.68 24.39
CA LYS A 256 -81.10 -18.65 25.48
C LYS A 256 -82.10 -18.36 26.59
N ALA A 257 -82.21 -17.10 27.02
CA ALA A 257 -83.18 -16.70 28.03
C ALA A 257 -84.63 -16.95 27.55
N GLU A 258 -84.96 -16.59 26.31
CA GLU A 258 -86.28 -16.87 25.74
C GLU A 258 -86.60 -18.37 25.68
N ILE A 259 -85.61 -19.22 25.38
CA ILE A 259 -85.79 -20.68 25.41
C ILE A 259 -86.06 -21.17 26.83
N GLU A 260 -85.35 -20.66 27.84
CA GLU A 260 -85.56 -21.00 29.25
C GLU A 260 -86.99 -20.60 29.69
N ASP A 261 -87.44 -19.40 29.34
CA ASP A 261 -88.81 -18.92 29.63
C ASP A 261 -89.88 -19.80 28.96
N LEU A 262 -89.69 -20.16 27.68
CA LEU A 262 -90.62 -21.04 26.96
C LEU A 262 -90.64 -22.47 27.52
N GLN A 263 -89.51 -22.96 28.03
CA GLN A 263 -89.45 -24.26 28.72
C GLN A 263 -90.27 -24.22 30.01
N GLU A 264 -90.13 -23.16 30.80
CA GLU A 264 -90.93 -22.98 32.02
C GLU A 264 -92.44 -22.87 31.70
N GLU A 265 -92.83 -22.11 30.68
CA GLU A 265 -94.23 -22.02 30.25
C GLU A 265 -94.78 -23.37 29.77
N ASN A 266 -93.98 -24.14 29.03
CA ASN A 266 -94.37 -25.47 28.57
C ASN A 266 -94.55 -26.46 29.74
N ASP A 267 -93.64 -26.45 30.72
CA ASP A 267 -93.74 -27.27 31.93
C ASP A 267 -95.01 -26.93 32.72
N GLU A 268 -95.33 -25.63 32.88
CA GLU A 268 -96.58 -25.19 33.52
C GLU A 268 -97.83 -25.68 32.76
N LEU A 269 -97.81 -25.61 31.43
CA LEU A 269 -98.92 -26.06 30.60
C LEU A 269 -99.10 -27.58 30.68
N GLU A 270 -98.00 -28.35 30.71
CA GLU A 270 -98.03 -29.79 30.87
C GLU A 270 -98.66 -30.19 32.22
N ASP A 271 -98.28 -29.50 33.31
CA ASP A 271 -98.87 -29.67 34.64
C ASP A 271 -100.38 -29.34 34.67
N LYS A 272 -100.78 -28.24 34.04
CA LYS A 272 -102.21 -27.88 33.89
C LYS A 272 -102.96 -28.95 33.11
N CYS A 273 -102.37 -29.49 32.04
CA CYS A 273 -102.96 -30.52 31.20
C CYS A 273 -103.12 -31.85 31.95
N MET A 274 -102.12 -32.26 32.75
CA MET A 274 -102.21 -33.41 33.64
C MET A 274 -103.34 -33.23 34.66
N THR A 275 -103.43 -32.06 35.30
CA THR A 275 -104.49 -31.74 36.27
C THR A 275 -105.89 -31.81 35.64
N MET A 276 -106.06 -31.27 34.42
CA MET A 276 -107.32 -31.36 33.69
C MET A 276 -107.65 -32.81 33.31
N THR A 277 -106.66 -33.60 32.92
CA THR A 277 -106.83 -35.03 32.61
C THR A 277 -107.29 -35.82 33.83
N GLU A 278 -106.71 -35.57 35.00
CA GLU A 278 -107.20 -36.15 36.26
C GLU A 278 -108.63 -35.74 36.58
N ALA A 279 -108.98 -34.47 36.36
CA ALA A 279 -110.32 -33.96 36.58
C ALA A 279 -111.34 -34.64 35.64
N ILE A 280 -111.01 -34.81 34.35
CA ILE A 280 -111.83 -35.54 33.37
C ILE A 280 -112.01 -36.99 33.81
N ASN A 281 -110.95 -37.68 34.23
CA ASN A 281 -111.03 -39.06 34.71
C ASN A 281 -111.96 -39.19 35.93
N LYS A 282 -111.87 -38.26 36.90
CA LYS A 282 -112.78 -38.21 38.05
C LYS A 282 -114.24 -37.97 37.64
N ILE A 283 -114.49 -37.11 36.65
CA ILE A 283 -115.83 -36.88 36.10
C ILE A 283 -116.34 -38.14 35.39
N ALA A 284 -115.52 -38.79 34.57
CA ALA A 284 -115.86 -40.02 33.88
C ALA A 284 -116.22 -41.15 34.86
N ASP A 285 -115.47 -41.29 35.96
CA ASP A 285 -115.79 -42.23 37.04
C ASP A 285 -117.13 -41.94 37.70
N LYS A 286 -117.42 -40.67 37.98
CA LYS A 286 -118.74 -40.26 38.48
C LYS A 286 -119.84 -40.58 37.46
N GLY A 287 -119.59 -40.33 36.17
CA GLY A 287 -120.48 -40.68 35.08
C GLY A 287 -120.80 -42.18 35.05
N ARG A 288 -119.78 -43.05 35.13
CA ARG A 288 -119.93 -44.51 35.24
C ARG A 288 -120.76 -44.94 36.45
N LYS A 289 -120.54 -44.30 37.61
CA LYS A 289 -121.34 -44.54 38.83
C LYS A 289 -122.80 -44.15 38.65
N TYR A 290 -123.07 -42.98 38.07
CA TYR A 290 -124.44 -42.58 37.78
C TYR A 290 -125.12 -43.50 36.76
N GLU A 291 -124.39 -43.94 35.72
CA GLU A 291 -124.93 -44.86 34.72
C GLU A 291 -125.31 -46.22 35.35
N THR A 292 -124.50 -46.74 36.27
CA THR A 292 -124.83 -47.97 37.02
C THR A 292 -126.05 -47.78 37.92
N THR A 293 -126.13 -46.67 38.67
CA THR A 293 -127.32 -46.34 39.48
C THR A 293 -128.58 -46.19 38.63
N ILE A 294 -128.50 -45.59 37.45
CA ILE A 294 -129.64 -45.47 36.52
C ILE A 294 -130.11 -46.85 36.06
N LYS A 295 -129.20 -47.77 35.73
CA LYS A 295 -129.55 -49.16 35.36
C LYS A 295 -130.24 -49.89 36.51
N GLU A 296 -129.74 -49.76 37.74
CA GLU A 296 -130.35 -50.33 38.94
C GLU A 296 -131.78 -49.78 39.17
N LEU A 297 -131.96 -48.46 39.04
CA LEU A 297 -133.26 -47.82 39.16
C LEU A 297 -134.23 -48.22 38.02
N ASP A 298 -133.74 -48.41 36.80
CA ASP A 298 -134.56 -48.87 35.68
C ASP A 298 -135.03 -50.31 35.90
N GLU A 299 -134.15 -51.21 36.37
CA GLU A 299 -134.51 -52.57 36.77
C GLU A 299 -135.54 -52.59 37.90
N GLU A 300 -135.39 -51.71 38.90
CA GLU A 300 -136.36 -51.56 39.99
C GLU A 300 -137.72 -51.06 39.46
N ASN A 301 -137.72 -50.05 38.59
CA ASN A 301 -138.93 -49.57 37.92
C ASN A 301 -139.60 -50.68 37.10
N GLN A 302 -138.84 -51.50 36.36
CA GLN A 302 -139.39 -52.63 35.61
C GLN A 302 -140.06 -53.66 36.55
N LYS A 303 -139.46 -53.95 37.71
CA LYS A 303 -140.05 -54.81 38.75
C LYS A 303 -141.35 -54.20 39.30
N LEU A 304 -141.36 -52.91 39.62
CA LEU A 304 -142.55 -52.22 40.10
C LEU A 304 -143.68 -52.19 39.06
N VAL A 305 -143.35 -51.94 37.79
CA VAL A 305 -144.32 -52.02 36.68
C VAL A 305 -144.89 -53.43 36.54
N HIS A 306 -144.06 -54.47 36.71
CA HIS A 306 -144.53 -55.85 36.71
C HIS A 306 -145.46 -56.15 37.89
N GLN A 307 -145.10 -55.72 39.10
CA GLN A 307 -145.95 -55.83 40.29
C GLN A 307 -147.28 -55.10 40.11
N LEU A 308 -147.29 -53.88 39.56
CA LEU A 308 -148.50 -53.13 39.25
C LEU A 308 -149.39 -53.86 38.23
N LYS A 309 -148.81 -54.52 37.22
CA LYS A 309 -149.57 -55.36 36.28
C LYS A 309 -150.24 -56.54 36.99
N GLU A 310 -149.55 -57.20 37.92
CA GLU A 310 -150.09 -58.30 38.73
C GLU A 310 -151.18 -57.81 39.70
N TYR A 311 -150.97 -56.69 40.39
CA TYR A 311 -152.00 -56.06 41.22
C TYR A 311 -153.23 -55.68 40.39
N LYS A 312 -153.04 -55.13 39.19
CA LYS A 312 -154.15 -54.79 38.28
C LYS A 312 -154.90 -56.02 37.79
N LYS A 313 -154.22 -57.15 37.52
CA LYS A 313 -154.87 -58.43 37.22
C LYS A 313 -155.69 -58.92 38.43
N SER A 314 -155.12 -58.87 39.62
CA SER A 314 -155.79 -59.25 40.88
C SER A 314 -157.02 -58.38 41.12
N LEU A 315 -156.93 -57.06 40.94
CA LEU A 315 -158.06 -56.13 41.01
C LEU A 315 -159.14 -56.42 39.98
N LYS A 316 -158.77 -56.76 38.73
CA LYS A 316 -159.76 -57.22 37.73
C LYS A 316 -160.46 -58.51 38.15
N LYS A 317 -159.74 -59.42 38.81
CA LYS A 317 -160.32 -60.67 39.32
C LYS A 317 -161.29 -60.40 40.47
N ILE A 318 -160.91 -59.53 41.42
CA ILE A 318 -161.77 -59.07 42.51
C ILE A 318 -162.97 -58.30 41.97
N SER A 319 -162.80 -57.42 40.98
CA SER A 319 -163.91 -56.72 40.30
C SER A 319 -164.89 -57.70 39.67
N LYS A 320 -164.40 -58.73 38.97
CA LYS A 320 -165.26 -59.80 38.43
C LYS A 320 -165.98 -60.57 39.52
N GLN A 321 -165.29 -60.90 40.62
CA GLN A 321 -165.92 -61.56 41.77
C GLN A 321 -166.97 -60.65 42.43
N ASN A 322 -166.72 -59.34 42.52
CA ASN A 322 -167.71 -58.37 43.01
C ASN A 322 -168.88 -58.23 42.04
N ASP A 323 -168.66 -58.23 40.74
CA ASP A 323 -169.74 -58.22 39.73
C ASP A 323 -170.58 -59.52 39.81
N GLU A 324 -169.96 -60.66 40.11
CA GLU A 324 -170.64 -61.94 40.38
C GLU A 324 -171.44 -61.88 41.70
N ILE A 325 -170.89 -61.31 42.77
CA ILE A 325 -171.59 -61.08 44.04
C ILE A 325 -172.77 -60.10 43.86
N ILE A 326 -172.61 -59.04 43.07
CA ILE A 326 -173.68 -58.08 42.73
C ILE A 326 -174.79 -58.79 41.93
N LYS A 327 -174.43 -59.66 40.97
CA LYS A 327 -175.40 -60.51 40.27
C LYS A 327 -176.12 -61.48 41.22
N GLU A 328 -175.43 -62.10 42.16
CA GLU A 328 -176.03 -63.01 43.14
C GLU A 328 -176.90 -62.32 44.19
N SER A 329 -176.66 -61.03 44.47
CA SER A 329 -177.48 -60.21 45.38
C SER A 329 -178.70 -59.59 44.68
N SER A 330 -178.61 -59.26 43.40
CA SER A 330 -179.75 -58.76 42.59
C SER A 330 -180.77 -59.82 42.17
N LEU A 331 -180.55 -61.09 42.50
CA LEU A 331 -181.51 -62.19 42.31
C LEU A 331 -182.29 -62.54 43.59
N LYS A 332 -182.13 -61.74 44.67
CA LYS A 332 -182.75 -61.99 45.99
C LYS A 332 -183.77 -60.96 46.45
N ASP A 333 -184.12 -59.98 45.61
CA ASP A 333 -185.30 -59.11 45.77
C ASP A 333 -186.03 -59.04 44.42
#